data_AF-A0A2J7REI4-F1
#
_entry.id   AF-A0A2J7REI4-F1
#
_cell.length_a   1.000
_cell.length_b   1.000
_cell.length_c   1.000
_cell.angle_alpha   90.00
_cell.angle_beta   90.00
_cell.angle_gamma   90.00
#
_symmetry.space_group_name_H-M   'P 1'
#
loop_
_entity.id
_entity.type
_entity.pdbx_description
1 polymer ?
#
loop_
_entity_poly.entity_id
_entity_poly.type
_entity_poly.pdbx_seq_one_letter_code
_entity_poly.pdbx_strand_id
1 'polypeptide(L)'
;MVIYVCLCCHQVIGVEHWAVADPEVHTAPPEYMEDSSASPICRFAVGVMTYLIIYLLQRLFMVLVYERYIKNSIQDFVDICSLANISVFILALENYGFYIHGRSAHGFADTDMQTIMRQLQREEEDLCGHRGLLPGTDQQTFQMAIPLQLRSYYQKVMAPINSITLSTKRMSVAGPAALRSKVLSANMDRIIQAYHNMNKFLAAYLEHALKDLDYDVREKTFVESLLDIEFTEIFDKGILYTG
;
A
#
# COMPACT_ATOMS: atom_id res chain seq x y z
N MET A 1 10.21 -10.00 -22.97
CA MET A 1 8.91 -10.61 -23.33
C MET A 1 8.26 -9.90 -24.53
N VAL A 2 7.99 -8.59 -24.47
CA VAL A 2 7.40 -7.80 -25.58
C VAL A 2 8.09 -8.02 -26.93
N ILE A 3 9.42 -7.96 -26.96
CA ILE A 3 10.21 -8.12 -28.21
C ILE A 3 10.01 -9.51 -28.83
N TYR A 4 9.91 -10.57 -28.02
CA TYR A 4 9.68 -11.93 -28.51
C TYR A 4 8.28 -12.11 -29.06
N VAL A 5 7.28 -11.48 -28.44
CA VAL A 5 5.89 -11.48 -28.94
C VAL A 5 5.80 -10.67 -30.24
N CYS A 6 6.49 -9.53 -30.35
CA CYS A 6 6.58 -8.77 -31.60
C CYS A 6 7.23 -9.58 -32.72
N LEU A 7 8.34 -10.28 -32.45
CA LEU A 7 8.99 -11.16 -33.42
C LEU A 7 8.07 -12.29 -33.86
N CYS A 8 7.31 -12.87 -32.94
CA CYS A 8 6.30 -13.88 -33.24
C CYS A 8 5.16 -13.31 -34.12
N CYS A 9 4.62 -12.13 -33.80
CA CYS A 9 3.61 -11.49 -34.65
C CYS A 9 4.16 -11.15 -36.04
N HIS A 10 5.44 -10.75 -36.13
CA HIS A 10 6.06 -10.44 -37.41
C HIS A 10 6.28 -11.69 -38.27
N GLN A 11 6.84 -12.77 -37.70
CA GLN A 11 7.24 -13.97 -38.43
C GLN A 11 6.16 -15.05 -38.54
N VAL A 12 5.27 -15.19 -37.54
CA VAL A 12 4.29 -16.30 -37.45
C VAL A 12 2.91 -15.85 -37.93
N ILE A 13 2.50 -14.62 -37.64
CA ILE A 13 1.21 -14.07 -38.08
C ILE A 13 1.34 -13.42 -39.47
N GLY A 14 2.58 -13.20 -39.94
CA GLY A 14 2.84 -12.64 -41.27
C GLY A 14 2.55 -11.14 -41.37
N VAL A 15 2.59 -10.40 -40.26
CA VAL A 15 2.35 -8.94 -40.23
C VAL A 15 3.40 -8.16 -41.02
N GLU A 16 4.52 -8.79 -41.39
CA GLU A 16 5.48 -8.21 -42.34
C GLU A 16 4.88 -7.89 -43.71
N HIS A 17 3.86 -8.64 -44.14
CA HIS A 17 3.20 -8.45 -45.44
C HIS A 17 2.28 -7.21 -45.45
N TRP A 18 1.93 -6.65 -44.28
CA TRP A 18 1.17 -5.40 -44.17
C TRP A 18 2.00 -4.17 -44.51
N ALA A 19 3.31 -4.34 -44.66
CA ALA A 19 4.22 -3.27 -45.08
C ALA A 19 4.33 -3.12 -46.62
N VAL A 20 3.62 -3.96 -47.38
CA VAL A 20 3.52 -3.87 -48.84
C VAL A 20 2.57 -2.71 -49.20
N ALA A 21 2.83 -2.02 -50.32
CA ALA A 21 2.03 -0.89 -50.79
C ALA A 21 0.72 -1.35 -51.47
N ASP A 22 -0.01 -2.24 -50.80
CA ASP A 22 -1.33 -2.73 -51.21
C ASP A 22 -2.37 -2.19 -50.21
N PRO A 23 -3.50 -1.63 -50.66
CA PRO A 23 -4.62 -1.29 -49.76
C PRO A 23 -5.23 -2.50 -49.03
N GLU A 24 -4.99 -3.73 -49.51
CA GLU A 24 -5.50 -4.96 -48.88
C GLU A 24 -4.56 -5.53 -47.81
N VAL A 25 -5.16 -6.07 -46.74
CA VAL A 25 -4.42 -6.64 -45.60
C VAL A 25 -4.21 -8.14 -45.84
N HIS A 26 -2.98 -8.51 -46.19
CA HIS A 26 -2.62 -9.90 -46.45
C HIS A 26 -1.80 -10.48 -45.30
N THR A 27 -2.16 -11.66 -44.80
CA THR A 27 -1.38 -12.40 -43.77
C THR A 27 -0.44 -13.44 -44.38
N ALA A 28 -0.60 -13.71 -45.67
CA ALA A 28 0.25 -14.56 -46.49
C ALA A 28 0.72 -13.75 -47.71
N PRO A 29 1.85 -14.10 -48.33
CA PRO A 29 2.32 -13.41 -49.52
C PRO A 29 1.26 -13.52 -50.64
N PRO A 30 0.77 -12.38 -51.19
CA PRO A 30 -0.16 -12.41 -52.32
C PRO A 30 0.52 -12.94 -53.59
N GLU A 31 -0.15 -13.87 -54.26
CA GLU A 31 0.37 -14.68 -55.39
C GLU A 31 0.84 -13.83 -56.59
N TYR A 32 0.35 -12.60 -56.72
CA TYR A 32 0.73 -11.64 -57.78
C TYR A 32 1.88 -10.69 -57.39
N MET A 33 2.41 -10.82 -56.17
CA MET A 33 3.37 -9.88 -55.58
C MET A 33 4.52 -10.58 -54.84
N GLU A 34 4.75 -11.88 -55.07
CA GLU A 34 5.89 -12.63 -54.49
C GLU A 34 7.25 -11.95 -54.70
N ASP A 35 7.44 -11.22 -55.81
CA ASP A 35 8.68 -10.49 -56.14
C ASP A 35 8.66 -8.98 -55.78
N SER A 36 7.59 -8.48 -55.16
CA SER A 36 7.46 -7.04 -54.88
C SER A 36 8.22 -6.65 -53.60
N SER A 37 9.30 -5.89 -53.75
CA SER A 37 10.08 -5.41 -52.61
C SER A 37 9.26 -4.44 -51.72
N ALA A 38 9.04 -4.82 -50.46
CA ALA A 38 8.38 -3.97 -49.46
C ALA A 38 9.23 -2.73 -49.17
N SER A 39 8.60 -1.56 -49.03
CA SER A 39 9.34 -0.32 -48.76
C SER A 39 9.92 -0.35 -47.33
N PRO A 40 11.18 0.09 -47.13
CA PRO A 40 11.81 0.05 -45.81
C PRO A 40 11.10 0.95 -44.80
N ILE A 41 10.48 2.04 -45.27
CA ILE A 41 9.72 2.98 -44.43
C ILE A 41 8.43 2.33 -43.93
N CYS A 42 7.68 1.63 -44.78
CA CYS A 42 6.46 0.94 -44.38
C CYS A 42 6.77 -0.22 -43.42
N ARG A 43 7.85 -0.97 -43.64
CA ARG A 43 8.26 -2.05 -42.72
C ARG A 43 8.58 -1.51 -41.33
N PHE A 44 9.31 -0.39 -41.27
CA PHE A 44 9.59 0.28 -40.01
C PHE A 44 8.32 0.79 -39.34
N ALA A 45 7.42 1.44 -40.09
CA ALA A 45 6.16 1.96 -39.57
C ALA A 45 5.26 0.84 -38.99
N VAL A 46 5.08 -0.27 -39.70
CA VAL A 46 4.32 -1.43 -39.24
C VAL A 46 4.99 -2.07 -38.02
N GLY A 47 6.32 -2.18 -38.01
CA GLY A 47 7.07 -2.68 -36.85
C GLY A 47 6.88 -1.83 -35.59
N VAL A 48 6.93 -0.51 -35.73
CA VAL A 48 6.69 0.42 -34.61
C VAL A 48 5.23 0.36 -34.16
N MET A 49 4.27 0.35 -35.07
CA MET A 49 2.84 0.28 -34.74
C MET A 49 2.49 -1.02 -34.01
N THR A 50 2.99 -2.16 -34.49
CA THR A 50 2.78 -3.45 -33.83
C THR A 50 3.41 -3.49 -32.44
N TYR A 51 4.63 -2.96 -32.28
CA TYR A 51 5.29 -2.84 -30.99
C TYR A 51 4.47 -1.99 -30.01
N LEU A 52 4.00 -0.81 -30.44
CA LEU A 52 3.21 0.08 -29.60
C LEU A 52 1.89 -0.56 -29.17
N ILE A 53 1.20 -1.25 -30.09
CA ILE A 53 -0.06 -1.95 -29.78
C ILE A 53 0.17 -3.06 -28.75
N ILE A 54 1.17 -3.91 -28.95
CA ILE A 54 1.48 -5.01 -28.02
C ILE A 54 1.89 -4.46 -26.66
N TYR A 55 2.71 -3.41 -26.62
CA TYR A 55 3.08 -2.74 -25.37
C TYR A 55 1.85 -2.18 -24.63
N LEU A 56 0.95 -1.50 -25.35
CA LEU A 56 -0.26 -0.94 -24.77
C LEU A 56 -1.20 -2.03 -24.23
N LEU A 57 -1.41 -3.11 -24.99
CA LEU A 57 -2.19 -4.26 -24.54
C LEU A 57 -1.57 -4.92 -23.30
N GLN A 58 -0.25 -5.11 -23.28
CA GLN A 58 0.44 -5.65 -22.11
C GLN A 58 0.30 -4.73 -20.91
N ARG A 59 0.44 -3.40 -21.09
CA ARG A 59 0.28 -2.43 -20.01
C ARG A 59 -1.16 -2.41 -19.49
N LEU A 60 -2.13 -2.49 -20.38
CA LEU A 60 -3.55 -2.56 -20.03
C LEU A 60 -3.86 -3.84 -19.23
N PHE A 61 -3.37 -5.00 -19.67
CA PHE A 61 -3.50 -6.25 -18.94
C PHE A 61 -2.86 -6.17 -17.55
N MET A 62 -1.64 -5.61 -17.47
CA MET A 62 -0.97 -5.46 -16.18
C MET A 62 -1.76 -4.59 -15.21
N VAL A 63 -2.26 -3.43 -15.63
CA VAL A 63 -3.00 -2.51 -14.76
C VAL A 63 -4.40 -3.01 -14.44
N LEU A 64 -5.15 -3.49 -15.44
CA LEU A 64 -6.55 -3.88 -15.25
C LEU A 64 -6.73 -5.26 -14.62
N VAL A 65 -5.80 -6.18 -14.90
CA VAL A 65 -5.93 -7.59 -14.47
C VAL A 65 -4.92 -7.94 -13.41
N TYR A 66 -3.62 -7.82 -13.72
CA TYR A 66 -2.56 -8.32 -12.84
C TYR A 66 -2.47 -7.54 -11.52
N GLU A 67 -2.37 -6.22 -11.59
CA GLU A 67 -2.29 -5.34 -10.41
C GLU A 67 -3.60 -5.35 -9.60
N ARG A 68 -4.75 -5.54 -10.25
CA ARG A 68 -6.06 -5.49 -9.58
C ARG A 68 -6.48 -6.80 -8.93
N TYR A 69 -6.21 -7.94 -9.58
CA TYR A 69 -6.73 -9.25 -9.13
C TYR A 69 -5.64 -10.22 -8.67
N ILE A 70 -4.38 -10.06 -9.08
CA ILE A 70 -3.31 -11.01 -8.77
C ILE A 70 -2.38 -10.44 -7.70
N LYS A 71 -1.87 -9.22 -7.90
CA LYS A 71 -0.93 -8.60 -6.97
C LYS A 71 -1.67 -7.78 -5.91
N ASN A 72 -1.82 -8.36 -4.72
CA ASN A 72 -2.38 -7.64 -3.60
C ASN A 72 -1.30 -6.83 -2.86
N SER A 73 -1.01 -5.61 -3.35
CA SER A 73 0.06 -4.76 -2.78
C SER A 73 -0.22 -4.33 -1.33
N ILE A 74 -1.48 -4.31 -0.89
CA ILE A 74 -1.80 -4.04 0.51
C ILE A 74 -1.45 -5.25 1.38
N GLN A 75 -1.65 -6.48 0.89
CA GLN A 75 -1.21 -7.68 1.60
C GLN A 75 0.32 -7.70 1.77
N ASP A 76 1.07 -7.44 0.70
CA ASP A 76 2.54 -7.35 0.76
C ASP A 76 3.00 -6.35 1.85
N PHE A 77 2.30 -5.22 1.98
CA PHE A 77 2.60 -4.21 2.99
C PHE A 77 2.24 -4.67 4.41
N VAL A 78 1.09 -5.32 4.59
CA VAL A 78 0.66 -5.90 5.88
C VAL A 78 1.64 -6.99 6.34
N ASP A 79 2.14 -7.81 5.42
CA ASP A 79 3.12 -8.86 5.69
C ASP A 79 4.44 -8.25 6.19
N ILE A 80 4.90 -7.15 5.58
CA ILE A 80 6.07 -6.40 6.04
C ILE A 80 5.82 -5.80 7.44
N CYS A 81 4.65 -5.20 7.67
CA CYS A 81 4.28 -4.65 8.97
C CYS A 81 4.31 -5.70 10.08
N SER A 82 3.73 -6.87 9.83
CA SER A 82 3.69 -7.99 10.78
C SER A 82 5.06 -8.62 11.01
N LEU A 83 5.89 -8.76 9.97
CA LEU A 83 7.28 -9.21 10.11
C LEU A 83 8.12 -8.23 10.95
N ALA A 84 7.92 -6.92 10.75
CA ALA A 84 8.59 -5.87 11.51
C ALA A 84 7.98 -5.62 12.90
N ASN A 85 6.86 -6.27 13.23
CA ASN A 85 6.10 -6.04 14.47
C ASN A 85 5.66 -4.57 14.66
N ILE A 86 5.24 -3.91 13.57
CA ILE A 86 4.81 -2.50 13.54
C ILE A 86 3.35 -2.40 13.12
N SER A 87 2.50 -1.86 13.99
CA SER A 87 1.13 -1.47 13.64
C SER A 87 1.08 -0.04 13.09
N VAL A 88 0.22 0.19 12.10
CA VAL A 88 0.07 1.50 11.45
C VAL A 88 -1.31 2.06 11.73
N PHE A 89 -1.37 3.26 12.28
CA PHE A 89 -2.61 3.95 12.61
C PHE A 89 -2.68 5.26 11.81
N ILE A 90 -3.62 5.36 10.87
CA ILE A 90 -3.72 6.46 9.90
C ILE A 90 -5.05 7.17 10.07
N LEU A 91 -5.04 8.46 10.41
CA LEU A 91 -6.25 9.28 10.38
C LEU A 91 -6.32 10.05 9.06
N ALA A 92 -7.30 9.70 8.21
CA ALA A 92 -7.53 10.39 6.94
C ALA A 92 -8.42 11.62 7.14
N LEU A 93 -9.38 11.53 8.06
CA LEU A 93 -10.30 12.60 8.47
C LEU A 93 -10.23 12.77 9.99
N GLU A 94 -11.08 13.63 10.56
CA GLU A 94 -11.06 13.90 12.01
C GLU A 94 -11.37 12.68 12.87
N ASN A 95 -12.37 11.89 12.45
CA ASN A 95 -12.86 10.71 13.17
C ASN A 95 -12.81 9.44 12.33
N TYR A 96 -12.24 9.49 11.13
CA TYR A 96 -12.18 8.35 10.23
C TYR A 96 -10.76 8.12 9.72
N GLY A 97 -10.40 6.86 9.54
CA GLY A 97 -9.09 6.47 9.09
C GLY A 97 -8.95 4.99 8.83
N PHE A 98 -7.70 4.53 8.79
CA PHE A 98 -7.33 3.15 8.54
C PHE A 98 -6.38 2.66 9.62
N TYR A 99 -6.54 1.40 10.00
CA TYR A 99 -5.67 0.72 10.95
C TYR A 99 -5.15 -0.58 10.34
N ILE A 100 -3.84 -0.77 10.43
CA ILE A 100 -3.16 -2.00 10.03
C ILE A 100 -2.53 -2.60 11.28
N HIS A 101 -3.00 -3.79 11.63
CA HIS A 101 -2.51 -4.57 12.74
C HIS A 101 -1.29 -5.39 12.30
N GLY A 102 -0.11 -4.86 12.60
CA GLY A 102 1.16 -5.50 12.27
C GLY A 102 1.84 -6.14 13.47
N ARG A 103 1.08 -6.76 14.39
CA ARG A 103 1.69 -7.54 15.48
C ARG A 103 2.24 -8.84 14.90
N SER A 104 3.51 -9.13 15.19
CA SER A 104 4.11 -10.43 14.84
C SER A 104 3.44 -11.52 15.68
N ALA A 105 3.10 -12.66 15.05
CA ALA A 105 2.58 -13.85 15.74
C ALA A 105 3.53 -14.35 16.86
N HIS A 106 4.82 -14.04 16.75
CA HIS A 106 5.87 -14.51 17.66
C HIS A 106 6.29 -13.42 18.64
N GLY A 107 5.75 -12.19 18.50
CA GLY A 107 5.90 -11.08 19.44
C GLY A 107 7.24 -10.33 19.39
N PHE A 108 8.14 -10.70 18.47
CA PHE A 108 9.41 -10.02 18.25
C PHE A 108 9.74 -9.96 16.75
N ALA A 109 10.61 -9.01 16.38
CA ALA A 109 11.10 -8.76 15.03
C ALA A 109 12.64 -8.66 15.03
N ASP A 110 13.25 -8.40 13.87
CA ASP A 110 14.69 -8.18 13.67
C ASP A 110 15.59 -9.35 14.12
N THR A 111 15.31 -10.56 13.63
CA THR A 111 16.11 -11.75 13.94
C THR A 111 16.93 -12.27 12.77
N ASP A 112 17.84 -13.20 13.06
CA ASP A 112 18.62 -13.91 12.06
C ASP A 112 17.73 -14.72 11.10
N MET A 113 18.25 -15.00 9.90
CA MET A 113 17.53 -15.71 8.85
C MET A 113 17.09 -17.12 9.27
N GLN A 114 17.88 -17.79 10.11
CA GLN A 114 17.53 -19.13 10.58
C GLN A 114 16.32 -19.08 11.52
N THR A 115 16.24 -18.06 12.36
CA THR A 115 15.09 -17.81 13.22
C THR A 115 13.86 -17.48 12.39
N ILE A 116 13.95 -16.61 11.38
CA ILE A 116 12.84 -16.32 10.47
C ILE A 116 12.33 -17.60 9.80
N MET A 117 13.22 -18.45 9.29
CA MET A 117 12.83 -19.72 8.66
C MET A 117 12.07 -20.64 9.64
N ARG A 118 12.56 -20.76 10.88
CA ARG A 118 11.88 -21.53 11.94
C ARG A 118 10.52 -20.94 12.30
N GLN A 119 10.36 -19.63 12.27
CA GLN A 119 9.08 -18.97 12.53
C GLN A 119 8.08 -19.29 11.43
N LEU A 120 8.49 -19.16 10.16
CA LEU A 120 7.66 -19.48 8.99
C LEU A 120 7.23 -20.95 8.97
N GLN A 121 8.12 -21.89 9.32
CA GLN A 121 7.76 -23.31 9.45
C GLN A 121 6.69 -23.54 10.53
N ARG A 122 6.79 -22.84 11.67
CA ARG A 122 5.77 -22.93 12.72
C ARG A 122 4.45 -22.31 12.31
N GLU A 123 4.45 -21.29 11.45
CA GLU A 123 3.22 -20.74 10.87
C GLU A 123 2.58 -21.70 9.87
N GLU A 124 3.39 -22.35 9.03
CA GLU A 124 2.93 -23.40 8.09
C GLU A 124 2.31 -24.59 8.83
N GLU A 125 2.88 -24.96 9.98
CA GLU A 125 2.38 -26.05 10.84
C GLU A 125 1.27 -25.61 11.81
N ASP A 126 0.82 -24.35 11.77
CA ASP A 126 -0.20 -23.78 12.68
C ASP A 126 0.16 -23.91 14.18
N LEU A 127 1.45 -23.80 14.49
CA LEU A 127 2.02 -23.90 15.85
C LEU A 127 2.27 -22.53 16.50
N CYS A 128 1.56 -21.50 16.07
CA CYS A 128 1.64 -20.13 16.57
C CYS A 128 0.25 -19.48 16.66
N GLY A 129 0.19 -18.29 17.29
CA GLY A 129 -1.06 -17.53 17.30
C GLY A 129 -1.37 -16.91 15.95
N HIS A 130 -2.65 -16.72 15.66
CA HIS A 130 -3.10 -15.98 14.48
C HIS A 130 -2.67 -14.51 14.54
N ARG A 131 -2.47 -13.91 13.36
CA ARG A 131 -1.92 -12.55 13.21
C ARG A 131 -2.97 -11.45 13.30
N GLY A 132 -4.25 -11.77 13.39
CA GLY A 132 -5.32 -10.78 13.41
C GLY A 132 -5.46 -10.06 14.75
N LEU A 133 -6.21 -8.96 14.72
CA LEU A 133 -6.43 -8.11 15.89
C LEU A 133 -7.22 -8.83 16.99
N LEU A 134 -8.23 -9.61 16.60
CA LEU A 134 -9.03 -10.42 17.52
C LEU A 134 -8.42 -11.82 17.68
N PRO A 135 -8.53 -12.43 18.87
CA PRO A 135 -8.00 -13.77 19.10
C PRO A 135 -8.66 -14.79 18.16
N GLY A 136 -7.84 -15.56 17.44
CA GLY A 136 -8.33 -16.58 16.51
C GLY A 136 -8.77 -16.06 15.15
N THR A 137 -8.45 -14.81 14.81
CA THR A 137 -8.73 -14.22 13.49
C THR A 137 -7.43 -13.89 12.76
N ASP A 138 -7.47 -13.86 11.42
CA ASP A 138 -6.33 -13.44 10.57
C ASP A 138 -6.53 -12.03 9.99
N GLN A 139 -7.61 -11.33 10.36
CA GLN A 139 -7.91 -10.01 9.83
C GLN A 139 -6.96 -8.97 10.43
N GLN A 140 -6.18 -8.31 9.55
CA GLN A 140 -5.17 -7.33 9.93
C GLN A 140 -5.44 -5.92 9.42
N THR A 141 -6.36 -5.75 8.47
CA THR A 141 -6.70 -4.44 7.91
C THR A 141 -8.10 -4.02 8.35
N PHE A 142 -8.21 -2.77 8.78
CA PHE A 142 -9.44 -2.21 9.31
C PHE A 142 -9.63 -0.79 8.81
N GLN A 143 -10.87 -0.46 8.45
CA GLN A 143 -11.29 0.93 8.36
C GLN A 143 -11.80 1.31 9.75
N MET A 144 -11.38 2.44 10.28
CA MET A 144 -11.70 2.80 11.66
C MET A 144 -12.45 4.09 11.72
N ALA A 145 -13.41 4.10 12.63
CA ALA A 145 -14.18 5.26 12.97
C ALA A 145 -14.01 5.46 14.48
N ILE A 146 -13.33 6.54 14.87
CA ILE A 146 -12.84 6.77 16.23
C ILE A 146 -13.73 7.77 16.98
N PRO A 147 -13.86 7.64 18.31
CA PRO A 147 -14.62 8.59 19.12
C PRO A 147 -13.89 9.93 19.22
N LEU A 148 -14.65 11.02 19.33
CA LEU A 148 -14.12 12.39 19.40
C LEU A 148 -13.18 12.59 20.62
N GLN A 149 -13.40 11.83 21.68
CA GLN A 149 -12.52 11.82 22.85
C GLN A 149 -11.11 11.34 22.49
N LEU A 150 -10.98 10.23 21.76
CA LEU A 150 -9.69 9.71 21.27
C LEU A 150 -8.98 10.78 20.44
N ARG A 151 -9.71 11.42 19.54
CA ARG A 151 -9.20 12.51 18.70
C ARG A 151 -8.66 13.67 19.53
N SER A 152 -9.38 14.05 20.58
CA SER A 152 -8.96 15.11 21.49
C SER A 152 -7.67 14.75 22.25
N TYR A 153 -7.52 13.50 22.71
CA TYR A 153 -6.27 13.02 23.31
C TYR A 153 -5.12 13.02 22.31
N TYR A 154 -5.36 12.53 21.09
CA TYR A 154 -4.36 12.53 20.03
C TYR A 154 -3.83 13.94 19.76
N GLN A 155 -4.72 14.92 19.63
CA GLN A 155 -4.34 16.33 19.40
C GLN A 155 -3.50 16.88 20.56
N LYS A 156 -3.86 16.56 21.81
CA LYS A 156 -3.10 17.00 23.00
C LYS A 156 -1.67 16.43 23.00
N VAL A 157 -1.50 15.15 22.67
CA VAL A 157 -0.18 14.50 22.64
C VAL A 157 0.68 15.01 21.47
N MET A 158 0.06 15.36 20.33
CA MET A 158 0.76 15.89 19.15
C MET A 158 1.00 17.41 19.17
N ALA A 159 0.29 18.17 20.01
CA ALA A 159 0.43 19.62 20.11
C ALA A 159 1.88 20.12 20.31
N PRO A 160 2.71 19.49 21.18
CA PRO A 160 4.12 19.85 21.32
C PRO A 160 4.91 19.74 20.02
N ILE A 161 4.70 18.66 19.25
CA ILE A 161 5.39 18.43 17.97
C ILE A 161 5.03 19.52 16.95
N ASN A 162 3.74 19.85 16.84
CA ASN A 162 3.27 20.91 15.94
C ASN A 162 3.88 22.27 16.29
N SER A 163 3.97 22.59 17.58
CA SER A 163 4.59 23.85 18.05
C SER A 163 6.10 23.91 17.77
N ILE A 164 6.80 22.79 17.91
CA ILE A 164 8.25 22.67 17.66
C ILE A 164 8.54 22.80 16.16
N THR A 165 7.75 22.17 15.29
CA THR A 165 7.89 22.30 13.83
C THR A 165 7.72 23.75 13.39
N LEU A 166 6.73 24.47 13.95
CA LEU A 166 6.51 25.87 13.65
C LEU A 166 7.67 26.77 14.11
N SER A 167 8.18 26.53 15.32
CA SER A 167 9.28 27.31 15.90
C SER A 167 10.61 27.06 15.18
N THR A 168 10.92 25.82 14.82
CA THR A 168 12.15 25.45 14.10
C THR A 168 12.20 26.10 12.72
N LYS A 169 11.05 26.19 12.02
CA LYS A 169 10.94 26.90 10.73
C LYS A 169 11.24 28.41 10.84
N ARG A 170 10.95 29.03 11.99
CA ARG A 170 11.23 30.46 12.25
C ARG A 170 12.65 30.72 12.76
N MET A 171 13.30 29.71 13.34
CA MET A 171 14.60 29.84 14.03
C MET A 171 15.82 29.63 13.11
N SER A 172 15.61 29.21 11.86
CA SER A 172 16.71 28.92 10.92
C SER A 172 17.59 30.15 10.59
N VAL A 173 17.13 31.37 10.92
CA VAL A 173 17.77 32.62 10.47
C VAL A 173 18.58 33.36 11.55
N ALA A 174 18.34 33.23 12.86
CA ALA A 174 18.99 34.09 13.87
C ALA A 174 19.43 33.36 15.15
N GLY A 175 20.74 33.41 15.49
CA GLY A 175 21.28 32.98 16.79
C GLY A 175 22.65 32.26 16.73
N PRO A 176 23.45 32.25 17.82
CA PRO A 176 24.75 31.57 17.90
C PRO A 176 24.66 30.05 17.71
N ALA A 177 25.62 29.44 17.01
CA ALA A 177 25.60 28.01 16.64
C ALA A 177 25.47 27.04 17.84
N ALA A 178 26.13 27.33 18.97
CA ALA A 178 26.06 26.50 20.18
C ALA A 178 24.69 26.56 20.89
N LEU A 179 24.00 27.70 20.81
CA LEU A 179 22.65 27.83 21.35
C LEU A 179 21.65 27.07 20.45
N ARG A 180 21.87 27.10 19.12
CA ARG A 180 21.07 26.33 18.16
C ARG A 180 21.15 24.82 18.41
N SER A 181 22.35 24.26 18.60
CA SER A 181 22.50 22.82 18.83
C SER A 181 21.81 22.36 20.11
N LYS A 182 21.91 23.13 21.19
CA LYS A 182 21.24 22.82 22.47
C LYS A 182 19.71 22.89 22.35
N VAL A 183 19.17 23.89 21.66
CA VAL A 183 17.73 24.02 21.43
C VAL A 183 17.21 22.90 20.51
N LEU A 184 17.94 22.55 19.46
CA LEU A 184 17.62 21.43 18.57
C LEU A 184 17.60 20.11 19.34
N SER A 185 18.61 19.86 20.19
CA SER A 185 18.67 18.67 21.05
C SER A 185 17.46 18.60 21.98
N ALA A 186 17.16 19.69 22.70
CA ALA A 186 16.02 19.72 23.62
C ALA A 186 14.66 19.57 22.91
N ASN A 187 14.55 20.09 21.68
CA ASN A 187 13.37 19.90 20.84
C ASN A 187 13.24 18.45 20.37
N MET A 188 14.35 17.79 20.00
CA MET A 188 14.36 16.37 19.64
C MET A 188 13.93 15.49 20.81
N ASP A 189 14.42 15.73 22.03
CA ASP A 189 14.01 14.97 23.22
C ASP A 189 12.49 15.06 23.46
N ARG A 190 11.92 16.25 23.30
CA ARG A 190 10.46 16.46 23.42
C ARG A 190 9.68 15.73 22.33
N ILE A 191 10.19 15.74 21.10
CA ILE A 191 9.57 15.01 19.98
C ILE A 191 9.58 13.51 20.27
N ILE A 192 10.72 12.96 20.70
CA ILE A 192 10.86 11.54 21.06
C ILE A 192 9.89 11.16 22.18
N GLN A 193 9.78 11.97 23.23
CA GLN A 193 8.85 11.75 24.33
C GLN A 193 7.38 11.76 23.86
N ALA A 194 7.02 12.69 22.97
CA ALA A 194 5.66 12.75 22.42
C ALA A 194 5.32 11.49 21.59
N TYR A 195 6.25 10.99 20.76
CA TYR A 195 6.07 9.72 20.05
C TYR A 195 5.94 8.54 21.01
N HIS A 196 6.76 8.46 22.06
CA HIS A 196 6.69 7.39 23.04
C HIS A 196 5.36 7.37 23.79
N ASN A 197 4.88 8.55 24.18
CA ASN A 197 3.57 8.71 24.83
C ASN A 197 2.44 8.34 23.89
N MET A 198 2.54 8.71 22.60
CA MET A 198 1.55 8.33 21.58
C MET A 198 1.49 6.81 21.40
N ASN A 199 2.64 6.15 21.23
CA ASN A 199 2.70 4.70 21.07
C ASN A 199 2.11 3.98 22.29
N LYS A 200 2.43 4.43 23.50
CA LYS A 200 1.86 3.87 24.73
C LYS A 200 0.34 4.06 24.81
N PHE A 201 -0.15 5.24 24.43
CA PHE A 201 -1.58 5.53 24.41
C PHE A 201 -2.33 4.65 23.39
N LEU A 202 -1.82 4.57 22.16
CA LEU A 202 -2.45 3.76 21.11
C LEU A 202 -2.38 2.26 21.42
N ALA A 203 -1.28 1.78 21.98
CA ALA A 203 -1.19 0.39 22.45
C ALA A 203 -2.24 0.11 23.53
N ALA A 204 -2.37 0.98 24.54
CA ALA A 204 -3.37 0.83 25.59
C ALA A 204 -4.82 0.89 25.05
N TYR A 205 -5.08 1.72 24.03
CA TYR A 205 -6.38 1.77 23.37
C TYR A 205 -6.69 0.45 22.63
N LEU A 206 -5.73 -0.05 21.86
CA LEU A 206 -5.90 -1.28 21.06
C LEU A 206 -6.00 -2.54 21.94
N GLU A 207 -5.41 -2.54 23.13
CA GLU A 207 -5.47 -3.61 24.13
C GLU A 207 -6.69 -3.53 25.07
N HIS A 208 -7.67 -2.67 24.76
CA HIS A 208 -8.87 -2.47 25.59
C HIS A 208 -8.54 -2.06 27.05
N ALA A 209 -7.37 -1.46 27.29
CA ALA A 209 -6.89 -1.10 28.62
C ALA A 209 -7.46 0.24 29.14
N LEU A 210 -8.10 1.03 28.26
CA LEU A 210 -8.71 2.31 28.58
C LEU A 210 -10.22 2.13 28.81
N LYS A 211 -10.66 2.15 30.07
CA LYS A 211 -12.07 1.91 30.44
C LYS A 211 -13.06 2.89 29.80
N ASP A 212 -12.64 4.14 29.61
CA ASP A 212 -13.48 5.20 29.07
C ASP A 212 -13.39 5.30 27.54
N LEU A 213 -12.51 4.52 26.91
CA LEU A 213 -12.20 4.62 25.49
C LEU A 213 -12.02 3.24 24.89
N ASP A 214 -13.12 2.73 24.33
CA ASP A 214 -13.22 1.36 23.85
C ASP A 214 -13.60 1.31 22.36
N TYR A 215 -13.39 0.16 21.73
CA TYR A 215 -13.79 -0.09 20.35
C TYR A 215 -14.35 -1.50 20.15
N ASP A 216 -15.29 -1.59 19.20
CA ASP A 216 -15.83 -2.86 18.74
C ASP A 216 -15.39 -3.12 17.30
N VAL A 217 -15.14 -4.39 16.96
CA VAL A 217 -14.82 -4.83 15.60
C VAL A 217 -16.11 -5.34 14.95
N ARG A 218 -16.45 -4.83 13.76
CA ARG A 218 -17.71 -5.14 13.06
C ARG A 218 -17.47 -5.29 11.55
N GLU A 219 -18.23 -6.16 10.91
CA GLU A 219 -18.26 -6.21 9.44
C GLU A 219 -19.10 -5.06 8.87
N LYS A 220 -18.71 -4.50 7.72
CA LYS A 220 -19.60 -3.58 6.98
C LYS A 220 -20.83 -4.33 6.48
N THR A 221 -22.01 -3.76 6.66
CA THR A 221 -23.21 -4.32 6.03
C THR A 221 -23.12 -4.20 4.50
N PHE A 222 -23.88 -5.02 3.77
CA PHE A 222 -23.87 -4.97 2.29
C PHE A 222 -24.14 -3.56 1.74
N VAL A 223 -25.05 -2.81 2.37
CA VAL A 223 -25.38 -1.44 1.94
C VAL A 223 -24.23 -0.47 2.24
N GLU A 224 -23.59 -0.58 3.41
CA GLU A 224 -22.41 0.20 3.77
C GLU A 224 -21.22 -0.09 2.84
N SER A 225 -21.02 -1.36 2.48
CA SER A 225 -19.99 -1.81 1.55
C SER A 225 -20.27 -1.34 0.12
N LEU A 226 -21.52 -1.40 -0.34
CA LEU A 226 -21.91 -1.00 -1.70
C LEU A 226 -21.81 0.52 -1.91
N LEU A 227 -22.16 1.31 -0.90
CA LEU A 227 -22.16 2.77 -0.98
C LEU A 227 -20.85 3.41 -0.49
N ASP A 228 -20.00 2.64 0.19
CA ASP A 228 -18.80 3.12 0.89
C ASP A 228 -19.12 4.26 1.88
N ILE A 229 -20.18 4.05 2.68
CA ILE A 229 -20.67 5.00 3.70
C ILE A 229 -20.88 4.24 5.01
N GLU A 230 -20.48 4.83 6.13
CA GLU A 230 -20.80 4.33 7.47
C GLU A 230 -22.07 5.00 8.02
N PHE A 231 -23.09 4.21 8.39
CA PHE A 231 -24.35 4.75 8.93
C PHE A 231 -24.35 4.91 10.45
N THR A 232 -23.29 4.48 11.14
CA THR A 232 -23.25 4.46 12.61
C THR A 232 -22.64 5.75 13.16
N GLU A 233 -23.44 6.54 13.88
CA GLU A 233 -22.93 7.68 14.64
C GLU A 233 -22.17 7.22 15.89
N ILE A 234 -20.97 7.75 16.06
CA ILE A 234 -19.98 7.29 17.05
C ILE A 234 -20.05 8.20 18.26
N PHE A 235 -20.88 7.84 19.23
CA PHE A 235 -21.04 8.65 20.45
C PHE A 235 -20.04 8.26 21.54
N ASP A 236 -19.95 6.97 21.89
CA ASP A 236 -19.15 6.49 23.03
C ASP A 236 -18.01 5.52 22.68
N LYS A 237 -18.21 4.62 21.70
CA LYS A 237 -17.21 3.60 21.32
C LYS A 237 -16.77 3.74 19.88
N GLY A 238 -15.48 3.52 19.61
CA GLY A 238 -14.95 3.40 18.26
C GLY A 238 -15.43 2.13 17.56
N ILE A 239 -15.39 2.13 16.23
CA ILE A 239 -15.72 0.95 15.43
C ILE A 239 -14.56 0.68 14.46
N LEU A 240 -14.08 -0.56 14.45
CA LEU A 240 -13.14 -1.07 13.47
C LEU A 240 -13.90 -1.98 12.50
N TYR A 241 -14.05 -1.50 11.28
CA TYR A 241 -14.71 -2.18 10.20
C TYR A 241 -13.76 -3.16 9.51
N THR A 242 -14.19 -4.42 9.43
CA THR A 242 -13.61 -5.41 8.53
C THR A 242 -14.31 -5.31 7.17
N GLY A 243 -13.52 -5.38 6.09
CA GLY A 243 -13.97 -5.22 4.71
C GLY A 243 -13.68 -6.46 3.88
#